data_AF-A0A558F967-F1
#
_entry.id   AF-A0A558F967-F1
#
_cell.length_a   1.000
_cell.length_b   1.000
_cell.length_c   1.000
_cell.angle_alpha   90.00
_cell.angle_beta   90.00
_cell.angle_gamma   90.00
#
_symmetry.space_group_name_H-M   'P 1'
#
loop_
_entity.id
_entity.type
_entity.pdbx_description
1 polymer ?
#
loop_
_entity_poly.entity_id
_entity_poly.type
_entity_poly.pdbx_seq_one_letter_code
_entity_poly.pdbx_strand_id
1 'polypeptide(L)'
;MRGRRFATEADIDRHISNGFGQGAGASYVPWLRVQDVPSQGHSRKVQGIKVDRLHHLLSNLEYGYFLICEFSEDVVDIREQYPLLPRASAQALASAMGLKYPKYPKTSVPYVMTTDFLLTVKKPDGSSGTVARTVKYEGDLVGEGAIRTREKLEIEKEFWNAQGVDWTIVTEAGFTVELVQNLGLLRKFAQIPRALAQPTVVTDFLRSLREFQGYPWTTAQVLKKISTKLFISYQDSRTLYHYLIWHKRIKLDLIRAPLQMGLPLPELVIVEDTSPYRKTAEGAL
;
A
#
# COMPACT_ATOMS: atom_id res chain seq x y z
N MET A 1 5.57 -24.58 9.80
CA MET A 1 6.39 -23.61 10.56
C MET A 1 5.56 -23.17 11.76
N ARG A 2 6.05 -23.31 13.00
CA ARG A 2 5.32 -22.83 14.19
C ARG A 2 5.43 -21.30 14.20
N GLY A 3 4.29 -20.60 14.16
CA GLY A 3 4.24 -19.15 14.28
C GLY A 3 4.78 -18.66 15.64
N ARG A 4 5.04 -17.36 15.76
CA ARG A 4 5.52 -16.75 17.01
C ARG A 4 4.50 -17.04 18.12
N ARG A 5 5.00 -17.47 19.28
CA ARG A 5 4.17 -17.75 20.46
C ARG A 5 4.59 -16.82 21.59
N PHE A 6 3.64 -16.06 22.09
CA PHE A 6 3.77 -15.32 23.34
C PHE A 6 3.12 -16.16 24.44
N ALA A 7 3.94 -16.70 25.35
CA ALA A 7 3.47 -17.56 26.44
C ALA A 7 3.39 -16.81 27.77
N THR A 8 4.17 -15.74 27.91
CA THR A 8 4.30 -14.93 29.12
C THR A 8 4.30 -13.44 28.80
N GLU A 9 4.09 -12.59 29.80
CA GLU A 9 4.24 -11.13 29.67
C GLU A 9 5.69 -10.75 29.28
N ALA A 10 6.69 -11.44 29.84
CA ALA A 10 8.09 -11.22 29.51
C ALA A 10 8.41 -11.46 28.01
N ASP A 11 7.67 -12.35 27.33
CA ASP A 11 7.81 -12.52 25.88
C ASP A 11 7.38 -11.27 25.11
N ILE A 12 6.31 -10.62 25.57
CA ILE A 12 5.77 -9.40 24.98
C ILE A 12 6.73 -8.23 25.25
N ASP A 13 7.20 -8.09 26.50
CA ASP A 13 8.12 -7.03 26.89
C ASP A 13 9.43 -7.10 26.11
N ARG A 14 9.99 -8.31 25.96
CA ARG A 14 11.16 -8.56 25.12
C ARG A 14 10.92 -8.22 23.64
N HIS A 15 9.70 -8.45 23.16
CA HIS A 15 9.34 -8.13 21.78
C HIS A 15 9.26 -6.63 21.55
N ILE A 16 8.67 -5.90 22.51
CA ILE A 16 8.68 -4.44 22.53
C ILE A 16 10.12 -3.92 22.64
N SER A 17 10.97 -4.47 23.52
CA SER A 17 12.36 -4.02 23.68
C SER A 17 13.20 -4.23 22.42
N ASN A 18 12.83 -5.20 21.58
CA ASN A 18 13.44 -5.44 20.28
C ASN A 18 12.92 -4.51 19.17
N GLY A 19 12.10 -3.51 19.50
CA GLY A 19 11.63 -2.47 18.58
C GLY A 19 10.35 -2.81 17.80
N PHE A 20 9.69 -3.93 18.07
CA PHE A 20 8.47 -4.31 17.35
C PHE A 20 7.30 -3.36 17.67
N GLY A 21 6.65 -2.87 16.62
CA GLY A 21 5.63 -1.82 16.69
C GLY A 21 6.17 -0.40 16.75
N GLN A 22 7.49 -0.23 16.78
CA GLN A 22 8.14 1.07 16.93
C GLN A 22 8.80 1.53 15.62
N GLY A 23 9.14 2.81 15.56
CA GLY A 23 9.75 3.45 14.40
C GLY A 23 8.74 4.02 13.40
N ALA A 24 9.28 4.63 12.35
CA ALA A 24 8.54 5.19 11.23
C ALA A 24 9.37 5.06 9.94
N GLY A 25 8.70 5.07 8.78
CA GLY A 25 9.36 4.89 7.49
C GLY A 25 10.21 3.61 7.47
N ALA A 26 11.45 3.73 6.99
CA ALA A 26 12.38 2.60 6.87
C ALA A 26 12.77 1.95 8.21
N SER A 27 12.62 2.67 9.33
CA SER A 27 12.95 2.17 10.67
C SER A 27 11.82 1.39 11.35
N TYR A 28 10.61 1.40 10.79
CA TYR A 28 9.46 0.73 11.39
C TYR A 28 9.57 -0.79 11.34
N VAL A 29 9.26 -1.45 12.46
CA VAL A 29 9.22 -2.92 12.56
C VAL A 29 7.80 -3.38 12.87
N PRO A 30 7.12 -4.15 11.99
CA PRO A 30 5.73 -4.58 12.20
C PRO A 30 5.63 -5.60 13.34
N TRP A 31 4.54 -5.55 14.12
CA TRP A 31 4.36 -6.46 15.27
C TRP A 31 4.35 -7.93 14.87
N LEU A 32 3.63 -8.23 13.78
CA LEU A 32 3.54 -9.54 13.15
C LEU A 32 4.29 -9.53 11.82
N ARG A 33 5.10 -10.56 11.61
CA ARG A 33 5.76 -10.83 10.33
C ARG A 33 5.19 -12.10 9.70
N VAL A 34 5.44 -12.28 8.41
CA VAL A 34 5.06 -13.47 7.65
C VAL A 34 5.43 -14.79 8.35
N GLN A 35 6.64 -14.87 8.93
CA GLN A 35 7.07 -16.08 9.64
C GLN A 35 6.41 -16.28 11.02
N ASP A 36 5.71 -15.27 11.53
CA ASP A 36 5.10 -15.27 12.86
C ASP A 36 3.68 -15.85 12.84
N VAL A 37 3.07 -15.97 11.66
CA VAL A 37 1.70 -16.44 11.49
C VAL A 37 1.70 -17.74 10.67
N PRO A 38 0.88 -18.76 11.02
CA PRO A 38 0.70 -19.93 10.18
C PRO A 38 0.24 -19.51 8.77
N SER A 39 1.06 -19.78 7.76
CA SER A 39 0.73 -19.41 6.39
C SER A 39 -0.37 -20.32 5.83
N GLN A 40 -1.43 -19.70 5.32
CA GLN A 40 -2.43 -20.36 4.47
C GLN A 40 -2.06 -20.26 2.97
N GLY A 41 -0.79 -19.99 2.65
CA GLY A 41 -0.31 -19.87 1.26
C GLY A 41 -0.45 -18.49 0.61
N HIS A 42 -0.87 -17.46 1.36
CA HIS A 42 -1.16 -16.13 0.81
C HIS A 42 -0.38 -14.97 1.45
N SER A 43 0.49 -15.28 2.41
CA SER A 43 1.39 -14.30 3.02
C SER A 43 2.61 -14.03 2.14
N ARG A 44 3.12 -12.79 2.16
CA ARG A 44 4.22 -12.35 1.30
C ARG A 44 5.05 -11.24 1.94
N LYS A 45 6.33 -11.20 1.58
CA LYS A 45 7.24 -10.10 1.89
C LYS A 45 7.43 -9.26 0.63
N VAL A 46 7.24 -7.94 0.73
CA VAL A 46 7.30 -7.03 -0.42
C VAL A 46 8.25 -5.88 -0.10
N GLN A 47 9.30 -5.69 -0.90
CA GLN A 47 10.20 -4.54 -0.75
C GLN A 47 9.47 -3.28 -1.21
N GLY A 48 9.24 -2.32 -0.31
CA GLY A 48 8.53 -1.08 -0.59
C GLY A 48 9.31 -0.13 -1.51
N ILE A 49 8.58 0.60 -2.35
CA ILE A 49 9.08 1.65 -3.24
C ILE A 49 8.93 3.02 -2.59
N LYS A 50 7.79 3.26 -1.94
CA LYS A 50 7.50 4.51 -1.23
C LYS A 50 8.32 4.62 0.05
N VAL A 51 8.43 3.51 0.77
CA VAL A 51 9.25 3.36 1.98
C VAL A 51 10.18 2.20 1.72
N ASP A 52 11.49 2.45 1.72
CA ASP A 52 12.50 1.45 1.39
C ASP A 52 12.71 0.47 2.55
N ARG A 53 11.74 -0.44 2.73
CA ARG A 53 11.81 -1.55 3.68
C ARG A 53 10.99 -2.74 3.22
N LEU A 54 11.23 -3.87 3.87
CA LEU A 54 10.46 -5.07 3.63
C LEU A 54 9.14 -5.02 4.40
N HIS A 55 8.02 -4.94 3.68
CA HIS A 55 6.67 -5.03 4.24
C HIS A 55 6.23 -6.48 4.41
N HIS A 56 5.49 -6.76 5.47
CA HIS A 56 4.98 -8.09 5.81
C HIS A 56 3.45 -8.17 5.69
N LEU A 57 2.97 -8.76 4.61
CA LEU A 57 1.53 -8.83 4.30
C LEU A 57 1.06 -10.27 4.50
N LEU A 58 -0.01 -10.45 5.25
CA LEU A 58 -0.48 -11.73 5.76
C LEU A 58 -1.61 -12.34 4.91
N SER A 59 -2.14 -11.59 3.96
CA SER A 59 -3.19 -12.05 3.03
C SER A 59 -3.06 -11.42 1.62
N ASN A 60 -3.80 -11.97 0.66
CA ASN A 60 -3.92 -11.38 -0.68
C ASN A 60 -4.64 -10.03 -0.65
N LEU A 61 -5.62 -9.88 0.24
CA LEU A 61 -6.37 -8.62 0.38
C LEU A 61 -5.47 -7.51 0.93
N GLU A 62 -4.65 -7.81 1.95
CA GLU A 62 -3.62 -6.88 2.43
C GLU A 62 -2.63 -6.51 1.33
N TYR A 63 -2.25 -7.44 0.46
CA TYR A 63 -1.41 -7.12 -0.69
C TYR A 63 -2.08 -6.16 -1.67
N GLY A 64 -3.35 -6.40 -2.02
CA GLY A 64 -4.11 -5.49 -2.87
C GLY A 64 -4.16 -4.09 -2.28
N TYR A 65 -4.50 -4.00 -0.99
CA TYR A 65 -4.58 -2.70 -0.31
C TYR A 65 -3.22 -2.01 -0.17
N PHE A 66 -2.15 -2.76 0.09
CA PHE A 66 -0.79 -2.23 0.11
C PHE A 66 -0.41 -1.57 -1.21
N LEU A 67 -0.71 -2.20 -2.36
CA LEU A 67 -0.41 -1.62 -3.67
C LEU A 67 -1.15 -0.29 -3.90
N ILE A 68 -2.39 -0.18 -3.45
CA ILE A 68 -3.19 1.05 -3.53
C ILE A 68 -2.54 2.14 -2.66
N CYS A 69 -2.16 1.81 -1.43
CA CYS A 69 -1.49 2.74 -0.52
C CYS A 69 -0.14 3.20 -1.08
N GLU A 70 0.64 2.29 -1.67
CA GLU A 70 1.94 2.60 -2.25
C GLU A 70 1.82 3.50 -3.50
N PHE A 71 0.77 3.31 -4.29
CA PHE A 71 0.50 4.10 -5.50
C PHE A 71 -0.11 5.48 -5.20
N SER A 72 -0.78 5.65 -4.06
CA SER A 72 -1.40 6.92 -3.65
C SER A 72 -0.37 8.02 -3.43
N GLU A 73 -0.66 9.24 -3.91
CA GLU A 73 0.17 10.43 -3.70
C GLU A 73 -0.01 11.03 -2.30
N ASP A 74 -1.13 10.72 -1.64
CA ASP A 74 -1.48 11.23 -0.32
C ASP A 74 -0.82 10.42 0.80
N VAL A 75 -0.55 9.13 0.57
CA VAL A 75 0.13 8.28 1.55
C VAL A 75 1.62 8.60 1.58
N VAL A 76 2.15 8.81 2.78
CA VAL A 76 3.57 9.13 3.06
C VAL A 76 4.29 7.94 3.66
N ASP A 77 3.71 7.33 4.70
CA ASP A 77 4.27 6.18 5.39
C ASP A 77 3.20 5.10 5.55
N ILE A 78 3.64 3.85 5.52
CA ILE A 78 2.79 2.66 5.61
C ILE A 78 3.38 1.84 6.74
N ARG A 79 2.64 1.63 7.83
CA ARG A 79 3.06 0.80 8.96
C ARG A 79 2.09 -0.34 9.14
N GLU A 80 2.41 -1.50 8.58
CA GLU A 80 1.56 -2.68 8.67
C GLU A 80 1.65 -3.37 10.03
N GLN A 81 0.61 -4.12 10.40
CA GLN A 81 0.54 -4.92 11.62
C GLN A 81 0.91 -4.09 12.86
N TYR A 82 0.32 -2.91 12.97
CA TYR A 82 0.61 -1.92 13.99
C TYR A 82 -0.04 -2.31 15.33
N PRO A 83 0.73 -2.49 16.41
CA PRO A 83 0.17 -3.00 17.66
C PRO A 83 -0.60 -1.92 18.44
N LEU A 84 -1.72 -2.32 19.03
CA LEU A 84 -2.51 -1.48 19.92
C LEU A 84 -1.86 -1.49 21.31
N LEU A 85 -0.97 -0.52 21.53
CA LEU A 85 -0.25 -0.32 22.79
C LEU A 85 -0.54 1.08 23.36
N PRO A 86 -0.61 1.23 24.70
CA PRO A 86 -0.51 0.16 25.71
C PRO A 86 -1.76 -0.74 25.74
N ARG A 87 -1.56 -2.05 25.96
CA ARG A 87 -2.66 -3.05 26.00
C ARG A 87 -3.74 -2.72 27.03
N ALA A 88 -3.34 -2.12 28.15
CA ALA A 88 -4.26 -1.77 29.24
C ALA A 88 -5.40 -0.85 28.75
N SER A 89 -5.12 0.07 27.82
CA SER A 89 -6.15 0.96 27.24
C SER A 89 -7.18 0.17 26.43
N ALA A 90 -6.72 -0.74 25.57
CA ALA A 90 -7.62 -1.60 24.78
C ALA A 90 -8.42 -2.57 25.68
N GLN A 91 -7.83 -3.06 26.76
CA GLN A 91 -8.51 -3.90 27.75
C GLN A 91 -9.60 -3.13 28.51
N ALA A 92 -9.31 -1.90 28.93
CA ALA A 92 -10.28 -1.03 29.61
C ALA A 92 -11.49 -0.73 28.70
N LEU A 93 -11.24 -0.42 27.42
CA LEU A 93 -12.30 -0.22 26.42
C LEU A 93 -13.15 -1.48 26.23
N ALA A 94 -12.52 -2.65 26.08
CA ALA A 94 -13.24 -3.91 25.98
C ALA A 94 -14.13 -4.15 27.21
N SER A 95 -13.61 -3.93 28.41
CA SER A 95 -14.39 -4.05 29.65
C SER A 95 -15.56 -3.06 29.72
N ALA A 96 -15.36 -1.80 29.32
CA ALA A 96 -16.41 -0.78 29.31
C ALA A 96 -17.55 -1.13 28.34
N MET A 97 -17.24 -1.80 27.23
CA MET A 97 -18.23 -2.27 26.25
C MET A 97 -18.84 -3.64 26.61
N GLY A 98 -18.44 -4.27 27.71
CA GLY A 98 -18.86 -5.64 28.04
C GLY A 98 -18.30 -6.73 27.12
N LEU A 99 -17.23 -6.42 26.38
CA LEU A 99 -16.61 -7.33 25.41
C LEU A 99 -15.46 -8.12 26.03
N LYS A 100 -15.37 -9.41 25.68
CA LYS A 100 -14.26 -10.25 26.13
C LYS A 100 -12.96 -9.88 25.40
N TYR A 101 -11.93 -9.46 26.13
CA TYR A 101 -10.63 -9.18 25.53
C TYR A 101 -9.92 -10.48 25.04
N PRO A 102 -9.31 -10.49 23.84
CA PRO A 102 -8.63 -11.68 23.32
C PRO A 102 -7.40 -12.07 24.13
N LYS A 103 -7.07 -13.37 24.13
CA LYS A 103 -5.87 -13.94 24.78
C LYS A 103 -5.10 -14.80 23.78
N TYR A 104 -3.79 -14.94 23.97
CA TYR A 104 -3.01 -15.87 23.15
C TYR A 104 -3.50 -17.33 23.37
N PRO A 105 -3.63 -18.15 22.31
CA PRO A 105 -4.15 -19.51 22.43
C PRO A 105 -3.39 -20.35 23.47
N LYS A 106 -4.14 -21.06 24.33
CA LYS A 106 -3.61 -21.90 25.40
C LYS A 106 -2.79 -21.13 26.46
N THR A 107 -3.09 -19.85 26.67
CA THR A 107 -2.46 -19.02 27.70
C THR A 107 -3.51 -18.12 28.38
N SER A 108 -3.15 -17.53 29.52
CA SER A 108 -3.90 -16.45 30.17
C SER A 108 -3.49 -15.05 29.69
N VAL A 109 -2.43 -14.95 28.88
CA VAL A 109 -1.80 -13.70 28.46
C VAL A 109 -2.72 -12.93 27.50
N PRO A 110 -3.10 -11.68 27.81
CA PRO A 110 -3.86 -10.81 26.92
C PRO A 110 -3.14 -10.60 25.58
N TYR A 111 -3.89 -10.75 24.50
CA TYR A 111 -3.37 -10.63 23.14
C TYR A 111 -2.99 -9.18 22.82
N VAL A 112 -1.83 -8.96 22.19
CA VAL A 112 -1.52 -7.65 21.58
C VAL A 112 -2.25 -7.60 20.24
N MET A 113 -3.38 -6.90 20.21
CA MET A 113 -4.14 -6.67 18.98
C MET A 113 -3.33 -5.79 18.03
N THR A 114 -3.58 -5.94 16.73
CA THR A 114 -2.92 -5.17 15.69
C THR A 114 -3.92 -4.60 14.71
N THR A 115 -3.64 -3.41 14.21
CA THR A 115 -4.25 -2.82 13.02
C THR A 115 -3.45 -3.21 11.80
N ASP A 116 -4.11 -3.63 10.72
CA ASP A 116 -3.42 -4.11 9.53
C ASP A 116 -2.57 -3.02 8.88
N PHE A 117 -3.07 -1.78 8.83
CA PHE A 117 -2.33 -0.63 8.31
C PHE A 117 -2.56 0.65 9.13
N LEU A 118 -1.49 1.21 9.67
CA LEU A 118 -1.45 2.58 10.16
C LEU A 118 -0.74 3.45 9.13
N LEU A 119 -1.49 4.34 8.48
CA LEU A 119 -0.99 5.15 7.38
C LEU A 119 -0.72 6.57 7.86
N THR A 120 0.41 7.15 7.47
CA THR A 120 0.62 8.60 7.53
C THR A 120 0.17 9.17 6.19
N VAL A 121 -0.76 10.12 6.22
CA VAL A 121 -1.36 10.72 5.02
C VAL A 121 -1.18 12.23 5.01
N LYS A 122 -0.98 12.82 3.83
CA LYS A 122 -1.02 14.27 3.62
C LYS A 122 -2.48 14.72 3.67
N LYS A 123 -2.74 15.80 4.40
CA LYS A 123 -4.02 16.48 4.41
C LYS A 123 -4.05 17.58 3.35
N PRO A 124 -5.24 18.04 2.93
CA PRO A 124 -5.37 19.13 1.96
C PRO A 124 -4.71 20.45 2.40
N ASP A 125 -4.59 20.67 3.71
CA ASP A 125 -3.92 21.84 4.31
C ASP A 125 -2.37 21.72 4.31
N GLY A 126 -1.82 20.65 3.75
CA GLY A 126 -0.38 20.38 3.69
C GLY A 126 0.21 19.74 4.96
N SER A 127 -0.57 19.61 6.03
CA SER A 127 -0.15 18.88 7.24
C SER A 127 -0.23 17.36 7.04
N SER A 128 0.37 16.61 7.97
CA SER A 128 0.26 15.14 7.99
C SER A 128 -0.75 14.69 9.04
N GLY A 129 -1.56 13.69 8.70
CA GLY A 129 -2.46 12.98 9.60
C GLY A 129 -2.10 11.50 9.67
N THR A 130 -2.74 10.80 10.61
CA THR A 130 -2.69 9.34 10.69
C THR A 130 -4.09 8.78 10.53
N VAL A 131 -4.21 7.70 9.77
CA VAL A 131 -5.45 6.93 9.62
C VAL A 131 -5.17 5.45 9.81
N ALA A 132 -6.11 4.74 10.42
CA ALA A 132 -6.02 3.32 10.73
C ALA A 132 -6.98 2.53 9.83
N ARG A 133 -6.50 1.43 9.25
CA ARG A 133 -7.25 0.63 8.28
C ARG A 133 -7.07 -0.85 8.58
N THR A 134 -8.19 -1.53 8.78
CA THR A 134 -8.25 -2.98 9.00
C THR A 134 -8.79 -3.64 7.75
N VAL A 135 -8.13 -4.69 7.27
CA VAL A 135 -8.43 -5.33 6.00
C VAL A 135 -9.14 -6.66 6.27
N LYS A 136 -10.38 -6.79 5.79
CA LYS A 136 -11.22 -7.98 5.99
C LYS A 136 -12.07 -8.27 4.78
N TYR A 137 -12.26 -9.56 4.48
CA TYR A 137 -13.27 -9.94 3.50
C TYR A 137 -14.67 -9.67 4.05
N GLU A 138 -15.61 -9.23 3.20
CA GLU A 138 -17.00 -9.03 3.64
C GLU A 138 -17.60 -10.32 4.22
N GLY A 139 -17.25 -11.46 3.61
CA GLY A 139 -17.62 -12.78 4.10
C GLY A 139 -17.17 -13.08 5.54
N ASP A 140 -16.08 -12.47 6.01
CA ASP A 140 -15.55 -12.64 7.38
C ASP A 140 -16.29 -11.76 8.42
N LEU A 141 -17.18 -10.87 7.96
CA LEU A 141 -17.91 -9.92 8.80
C LEU A 141 -19.39 -10.29 8.98
N VAL A 142 -19.89 -11.27 8.22
CA VAL A 142 -21.31 -11.66 8.20
C VAL A 142 -21.56 -13.01 8.88
N GLY A 143 -22.78 -13.18 9.39
CA GLY A 143 -23.22 -14.41 10.04
C GLY A 143 -22.76 -14.57 11.50
N GLU A 144 -23.24 -15.62 12.16
CA GLU A 144 -22.97 -15.87 13.59
C GLU A 144 -21.49 -16.17 13.88
N GLY A 145 -20.79 -16.82 12.95
CA GLY A 145 -19.36 -17.08 13.05
C GLY A 145 -18.49 -15.82 13.11
N ALA A 146 -19.01 -14.69 12.62
CA ALA A 146 -18.30 -13.41 12.59
C ALA A 146 -18.48 -12.57 13.86
N ILE A 147 -19.34 -12.97 14.80
CA ILE A 147 -19.59 -12.21 16.05
C ILE A 147 -18.27 -11.88 16.74
N ARG A 148 -17.42 -12.89 16.94
CA ARG A 148 -16.14 -12.70 17.63
C ARG A 148 -15.16 -11.82 16.84
N THR A 149 -15.24 -11.81 15.52
CA THR A 149 -14.46 -10.90 14.66
C THR A 149 -14.94 -9.46 14.86
N ARG A 150 -16.25 -9.23 14.82
CA ARG A 150 -16.85 -7.91 15.02
C ARG A 150 -16.57 -7.32 16.40
N GLU A 151 -16.62 -8.12 17.46
CA GLU A 151 -16.23 -7.66 18.81
C GLU A 151 -14.78 -7.15 18.86
N LYS A 152 -13.85 -7.88 18.22
CA LYS A 152 -12.45 -7.45 18.15
C LYS A 152 -12.30 -6.15 17.34
N LEU A 153 -13.06 -6.02 16.26
CA LEU A 153 -13.06 -4.80 15.44
C LEU A 153 -13.63 -3.60 16.19
N GLU A 154 -14.64 -3.78 17.04
CA GLU A 154 -15.18 -2.67 17.85
C GLU A 154 -14.16 -2.19 18.89
N ILE A 155 -13.42 -3.10 19.53
CA ILE A 155 -12.32 -2.73 20.44
C ILE A 155 -11.25 -1.94 19.70
N GLU A 156 -10.89 -2.36 18.50
CA GLU A 156 -9.90 -1.68 17.67
C GLU A 156 -10.35 -0.28 17.24
N LYS A 157 -11.59 -0.17 16.77
CA LYS A 157 -12.23 1.09 16.40
C LYS A 157 -12.23 2.08 17.56
N GLU A 158 -12.72 1.67 18.73
CA GLU A 158 -12.80 2.54 19.89
C GLU A 158 -11.42 2.93 20.44
N PHE A 159 -10.42 2.05 20.28
CA PHE A 159 -9.03 2.39 20.61
C PHE A 159 -8.51 3.56 19.77
N TRP A 160 -8.81 3.58 18.46
CA TRP A 160 -8.39 4.69 17.58
C TRP A 160 -9.26 5.93 17.71
N ASN A 161 -10.57 5.78 17.89
CA ASN A 161 -11.49 6.89 18.15
C ASN A 161 -11.09 7.68 19.40
N ALA A 162 -10.69 7.00 20.47
CA ALA A 162 -10.20 7.63 21.69
C ALA A 162 -8.93 8.48 21.49
N GLN A 163 -8.21 8.29 20.37
CA GLN A 163 -7.01 9.03 19.99
C GLN A 163 -7.27 10.04 18.86
N GLY A 164 -8.53 10.17 18.41
CA GLY A 164 -8.89 11.03 17.27
C GLY A 164 -8.33 10.55 15.93
N VAL A 165 -8.01 9.25 15.81
CA VAL A 165 -7.52 8.64 14.58
C VAL A 165 -8.69 8.02 13.83
N ASP A 166 -8.88 8.41 12.58
CA ASP A 166 -9.92 7.83 11.72
C ASP A 166 -9.62 6.35 11.44
N TRP A 167 -10.56 5.48 11.83
CA TRP A 167 -10.49 4.04 11.65
C TRP A 167 -11.58 3.54 10.70
N THR A 168 -11.22 2.66 9.77
CA THR A 168 -12.19 2.09 8.81
C THR A 168 -11.79 0.68 8.39
N ILE A 169 -12.79 -0.18 8.17
CA ILE A 169 -12.60 -1.49 7.57
C ILE A 169 -12.53 -1.34 6.04
N VAL A 170 -11.49 -1.90 5.44
CA VAL A 170 -11.33 -2.01 4.00
C VAL A 170 -11.66 -3.43 3.57
N THR A 171 -12.56 -3.56 2.62
CA THR A 171 -12.99 -4.85 2.05
C THR A 171 -12.59 -4.97 0.59
N GLU A 172 -12.74 -6.18 0.04
CA GLU A 172 -12.57 -6.46 -1.38
C GLU A 172 -13.53 -5.69 -2.27
N ALA A 173 -14.64 -5.17 -1.73
CA ALA A 173 -15.53 -4.28 -2.49
C ALA A 173 -14.92 -2.88 -2.71
N GLY A 174 -13.91 -2.51 -1.91
CA GLY A 174 -13.23 -1.21 -2.01
C GLY A 174 -12.28 -1.08 -3.20
N PHE A 175 -11.93 -2.18 -3.88
CA PHE A 175 -11.06 -2.15 -5.05
C PHE A 175 -11.19 -3.41 -5.92
N THR A 176 -11.03 -3.24 -7.24
CA THR A 176 -11.17 -4.35 -8.18
C THR A 176 -9.89 -5.17 -8.34
N VAL A 177 -10.05 -6.42 -8.81
CA VAL A 177 -8.92 -7.30 -9.12
C VAL A 177 -8.06 -6.71 -10.24
N GLU A 178 -8.69 -6.06 -11.21
CA GLU A 178 -8.05 -5.38 -12.34
C GLU A 178 -7.14 -4.25 -11.85
N LEU A 179 -7.61 -3.44 -10.89
CA LEU A 179 -6.79 -2.37 -10.29
C LEU A 179 -5.55 -2.97 -9.63
N VAL A 180 -5.71 -4.00 -8.82
CA VAL A 180 -4.59 -4.67 -8.12
C VAL A 180 -3.59 -5.26 -9.12
N GLN A 181 -4.06 -5.88 -10.22
CA GLN A 181 -3.20 -6.42 -11.27
C GLN A 181 -2.44 -5.31 -12.01
N ASN A 182 -3.13 -4.24 -12.39
CA ASN A 182 -2.54 -3.08 -13.07
C ASN A 182 -1.47 -2.42 -12.18
N LEU A 183 -1.78 -2.20 -10.90
CA LEU A 183 -0.81 -1.66 -9.94
C LEU A 183 0.39 -2.59 -9.76
N GLY A 184 0.17 -3.90 -9.66
CA GLY A 184 1.23 -4.90 -9.57
C GLY A 184 2.15 -4.92 -10.81
N LEU A 185 1.61 -4.64 -12.00
CA LEU A 185 2.38 -4.46 -13.22
C LEU A 185 3.19 -3.15 -13.17
N LEU A 186 2.51 -2.02 -12.95
CA LEU A 186 3.12 -0.68 -12.96
C LEU A 186 4.26 -0.56 -11.93
N ARG A 187 4.09 -1.20 -10.77
CA ARG A 187 5.07 -1.25 -9.70
C ARG A 187 6.46 -1.71 -10.17
N LYS A 188 6.51 -2.65 -11.13
CA LYS A 188 7.77 -3.16 -11.70
C LYS A 188 8.55 -2.10 -12.47
N PHE A 189 7.87 -1.03 -12.88
CA PHE A 189 8.41 0.09 -13.65
C PHE A 189 8.49 1.37 -12.81
N ALA A 190 8.37 1.29 -11.48
CA ALA A 190 8.46 2.47 -10.62
C ALA A 190 9.83 3.16 -10.68
N GLN A 191 10.88 2.39 -10.99
CA GLN A 191 12.23 2.88 -11.23
C GLN A 191 12.69 2.39 -12.61
N ILE A 192 13.39 3.26 -13.34
CA ILE A 192 13.92 2.98 -14.68
C ILE A 192 15.36 3.51 -14.80
N PRO A 193 16.16 3.04 -15.78
CA PRO A 193 17.49 3.58 -16.00
C PRO A 193 17.51 5.10 -16.18
N ARG A 194 18.51 5.78 -15.61
CA ARG A 194 18.64 7.26 -15.67
C ARG A 194 18.63 7.80 -17.10
N ALA A 195 19.18 7.05 -18.06
CA ALA A 195 19.18 7.42 -19.48
C ALA A 195 17.77 7.57 -20.07
N LEU A 196 16.80 6.75 -19.63
CA LEU A 196 15.41 6.85 -20.05
C LEU A 196 14.66 7.95 -19.28
N ALA A 197 15.00 8.16 -18.01
CA ALA A 197 14.37 9.17 -17.16
C ALA A 197 14.80 10.63 -17.48
N GLN A 198 15.56 10.86 -18.55
CA GLN A 198 16.00 12.19 -18.93
C GLN A 198 14.81 13.10 -19.28
N PRO A 199 14.78 14.38 -18.83
CA PRO A 199 13.65 15.27 -19.07
C PRO A 199 13.30 15.46 -20.56
N THR A 200 14.29 15.48 -21.44
CA THR A 200 14.10 15.59 -22.90
C THR A 200 13.37 14.37 -23.45
N VAL A 201 13.84 13.16 -23.12
CA VAL A 201 13.23 11.89 -23.53
C VAL A 201 11.79 11.79 -23.03
N VAL A 202 11.55 12.11 -21.76
CA VAL A 202 10.20 12.11 -21.18
C VAL A 202 9.29 13.11 -21.88
N THR A 203 9.77 14.33 -22.13
CA THR A 203 8.98 15.39 -22.79
C THR A 203 8.64 15.01 -24.23
N ASP A 204 9.60 14.50 -24.99
CA ASP A 204 9.39 14.07 -26.37
C ASP A 204 8.49 12.83 -26.45
N PHE A 205 8.57 11.93 -25.47
CA PHE A 205 7.68 10.78 -25.34
C PHE A 205 6.24 11.24 -25.11
N LEU A 206 6.01 12.13 -24.13
CA LEU A 206 4.68 12.65 -23.82
C LEU A 206 4.09 13.46 -24.99
N ARG A 207 4.91 14.28 -25.66
CA ARG A 207 4.49 15.00 -26.87
C ARG A 207 4.03 14.03 -27.96
N SER A 208 4.83 13.00 -28.23
CA SER A 208 4.51 12.00 -29.25
C SER A 208 3.30 11.15 -28.86
N LEU A 209 3.13 10.83 -27.58
CA LEU A 209 1.94 10.15 -27.09
C LEU A 209 0.69 11.00 -27.32
N ARG A 210 0.75 12.30 -27.05
CA ARG A 210 -0.35 13.26 -27.30
C ARG A 210 -0.74 13.30 -28.78
N GLU A 211 0.25 13.38 -29.67
CA GLU A 211 0.04 13.39 -31.12
C GLU A 211 -0.70 12.13 -31.60
N PHE A 212 -0.50 10.98 -30.94
CA PHE A 212 -1.12 9.71 -31.33
C PHE A 212 -2.41 9.38 -30.58
N GLN A 213 -2.89 10.26 -29.68
CA GLN A 213 -4.21 10.09 -29.07
C GLN A 213 -5.31 10.23 -30.14
N GLY A 214 -6.31 9.35 -30.11
CA GLY A 214 -7.45 9.36 -31.04
C GLY A 214 -7.27 8.52 -32.31
N TYR A 215 -6.07 8.01 -32.59
CA TYR A 215 -5.89 7.02 -33.64
C TYR A 215 -6.40 5.65 -33.20
N PRO A 216 -6.99 4.83 -34.11
CA PRO A 216 -7.51 3.49 -33.80
C PRO A 216 -6.38 2.46 -33.73
N TRP A 217 -5.28 2.81 -33.08
CA TRP A 217 -4.09 1.97 -32.93
C TRP A 217 -4.07 1.30 -31.56
N THR A 218 -3.50 0.09 -31.54
CA THR A 218 -3.20 -0.59 -30.28
C THR A 218 -2.13 0.16 -29.51
N THR A 219 -2.12 0.01 -28.19
CA THR A 219 -1.07 0.56 -27.32
C THR A 219 0.32 0.15 -27.83
N ALA A 220 0.50 -1.11 -28.26
CA ALA A 220 1.74 -1.61 -28.85
C ALA A 220 2.16 -0.84 -30.11
N GLN A 221 1.21 -0.57 -31.02
CA GLN A 221 1.47 0.18 -32.25
C GLN A 221 1.87 1.63 -31.96
N VAL A 222 1.16 2.29 -31.04
CA VAL A 222 1.49 3.65 -30.59
C VAL A 222 2.90 3.68 -30.01
N LEU A 223 3.21 2.80 -29.05
CA LEU A 223 4.52 2.74 -28.41
C LEU A 223 5.65 2.38 -29.39
N LYS A 224 5.36 1.56 -30.41
CA LYS A 224 6.32 1.27 -31.48
C LYS A 224 6.62 2.51 -32.33
N LYS A 225 5.60 3.29 -32.71
CA LYS A 225 5.78 4.55 -33.45
C LYS A 225 6.59 5.57 -32.63
N ILE A 226 6.29 5.71 -31.35
CA ILE A 226 7.06 6.58 -30.44
C ILE A 226 8.52 6.10 -30.36
N SER A 227 8.76 4.79 -30.23
CA SER A 227 10.12 4.24 -30.15
C SER A 227 10.96 4.60 -31.38
N THR A 228 10.37 4.55 -32.57
CA THR A 228 11.04 4.95 -33.82
C THR A 228 11.35 6.45 -33.85
N LYS A 229 10.40 7.30 -33.41
CA LYS A 229 10.59 8.77 -33.41
C LYS A 229 11.68 9.22 -32.43
N LEU A 230 11.81 8.52 -31.30
CA LEU A 230 12.77 8.84 -30.23
C LEU A 230 14.11 8.10 -30.37
N PHE A 231 14.28 7.25 -31.39
CA PHE A 231 15.47 6.38 -31.55
C PHE A 231 15.78 5.51 -30.32
N ILE A 232 14.73 5.03 -29.63
CA ILE A 232 14.82 4.10 -28.49
C ILE A 232 14.26 2.73 -28.85
N SER A 233 14.55 1.71 -28.05
CA SER A 233 13.95 0.39 -28.27
C SER A 233 12.44 0.42 -27.97
N TYR A 234 11.69 -0.52 -28.58
CA TYR A 234 10.27 -0.71 -28.22
C TYR A 234 10.10 -1.06 -26.73
N GLN A 235 11.05 -1.80 -26.16
CA GLN A 235 11.02 -2.16 -24.76
C GLN A 235 11.22 -0.95 -23.84
N ASP A 236 12.07 0.00 -24.24
CA ASP A 236 12.27 1.27 -23.52
C ASP A 236 11.03 2.16 -23.59
N SER A 237 10.38 2.23 -24.76
CA SER A 237 9.11 2.94 -24.94
C SER A 237 8.00 2.37 -24.04
N ARG A 238 7.89 1.04 -23.94
CA ARG A 238 6.98 0.38 -22.97
C ARG A 238 7.36 0.67 -21.53
N THR A 239 8.64 0.66 -21.22
CA THR A 239 9.16 0.94 -19.87
C THR A 239 8.81 2.38 -19.46
N LEU A 240 9.01 3.35 -20.35
CA LEU A 240 8.61 4.74 -20.17
C LEU A 240 7.10 4.90 -19.98
N TYR A 241 6.29 4.23 -20.81
CA TYR A 241 4.83 4.29 -20.69
C TYR A 241 4.36 3.91 -19.28
N HIS A 242 4.77 2.74 -18.78
CA HIS A 242 4.37 2.28 -17.45
C HIS A 242 4.98 3.13 -16.32
N TYR A 243 6.25 3.55 -16.46
CA TYR A 243 6.88 4.46 -15.51
C TYR A 243 6.11 5.78 -15.38
N LEU A 244 5.73 6.39 -16.50
CA LEU A 244 5.00 7.65 -16.52
C LEU A 244 3.58 7.53 -15.97
N ILE A 245 2.94 6.35 -16.09
CA ILE A 245 1.68 6.07 -15.39
C ILE A 245 1.90 5.94 -13.88
N TRP A 246 2.94 5.21 -13.45
CA TRP A 246 3.28 5.06 -12.03
C TRP A 246 3.47 6.42 -11.35
N HIS A 247 4.26 7.29 -12.00
CA HIS A 247 4.56 8.66 -11.56
C HIS A 247 3.50 9.70 -11.93
N LYS A 248 2.29 9.26 -12.33
CA LYS A 248 1.11 10.12 -12.56
C LYS A 248 1.30 11.21 -13.62
N ARG A 249 2.33 11.08 -14.46
CA ARG A 249 2.54 11.91 -15.66
C ARG A 249 1.59 11.52 -16.78
N ILE A 250 1.11 10.27 -16.75
CA ILE A 250 -0.02 9.77 -17.52
C ILE A 250 -1.08 9.30 -16.53
N LYS A 251 -2.27 9.90 -16.56
CA LYS A 251 -3.42 9.50 -15.75
C LYS A 251 -4.44 8.80 -16.63
N LEU A 252 -4.90 7.64 -16.20
CA LEU A 252 -5.95 6.86 -16.86
C LEU A 252 -6.73 6.06 -15.82
N ASP A 253 -7.92 5.59 -16.17
CA ASP A 253 -8.74 4.78 -15.27
C ASP A 253 -8.16 3.37 -15.14
N LEU A 254 -7.41 3.12 -14.06
CA LEU A 254 -6.78 1.83 -13.80
C LEU A 254 -7.77 0.73 -13.39
N ILE A 255 -9.03 1.07 -13.12
CA ILE A 255 -10.10 0.10 -12.84
C ILE A 255 -10.67 -0.41 -14.16
N ARG A 256 -10.91 0.50 -15.12
CA ARG A 256 -11.58 0.16 -16.39
C ARG A 256 -10.64 -0.17 -17.54
N ALA A 257 -9.41 0.31 -17.52
CA ALA A 257 -8.46 0.13 -18.60
C ALA A 257 -7.42 -0.96 -18.26
N PRO A 258 -7.50 -2.15 -18.87
CA PRO A 258 -6.45 -3.15 -18.75
C PRO A 258 -5.18 -2.61 -19.41
N LEU A 259 -4.03 -2.69 -18.74
CA LEU A 259 -2.74 -2.28 -19.30
C LEU A 259 -2.17 -3.33 -20.27
N GLN A 260 -3.00 -3.78 -21.21
CA GLN A 260 -2.64 -4.77 -22.23
C GLN A 260 -2.19 -4.09 -23.52
N MET A 261 -1.00 -4.46 -24.00
CA MET A 261 -0.41 -3.80 -25.17
C MET A 261 -1.20 -4.04 -26.48
N GLY A 262 -1.95 -5.15 -26.57
CA GLY A 262 -2.73 -5.50 -27.76
C GLY A 262 -4.08 -4.78 -27.89
N LEU A 263 -4.54 -4.12 -26.83
CA LEU A 263 -5.77 -3.34 -26.84
C LEU A 263 -5.52 -1.91 -27.38
N PRO A 264 -6.57 -1.21 -27.86
CA PRO A 264 -6.49 0.21 -28.19
C PRO A 264 -5.84 1.03 -27.07
N LEU A 265 -5.15 2.11 -27.43
CA LEU A 265 -4.65 3.05 -26.43
C LEU A 265 -5.83 3.56 -25.59
N PRO A 266 -5.81 3.38 -24.25
CA PRO A 266 -6.93 3.80 -23.41
C PRO A 266 -7.05 5.33 -23.37
N GLU A 267 -8.23 5.81 -23.00
CA GLU A 267 -8.40 7.22 -22.66
C GLU A 267 -7.44 7.59 -21.53
N LEU A 268 -6.65 8.63 -21.75
CA LEU A 268 -5.61 9.07 -20.83
C LEU A 268 -5.46 10.58 -20.88
N VAL A 269 -5.01 11.13 -19.76
CA VAL A 269 -4.67 12.54 -19.59
C VAL A 269 -3.17 12.64 -19.31
N ILE A 270 -2.49 13.44 -20.13
CA ILE A 270 -1.07 13.74 -19.92
C ILE A 270 -0.97 14.93 -18.98
N VAL A 271 -0.26 14.74 -17.86
CA VAL A 271 -0.01 15.79 -16.86
C VAL A 271 1.35 16.42 -17.13
N GLU A 272 1.33 17.70 -17.50
CA GLU A 272 2.55 18.49 -17.69
C GLU A 272 3.13 18.88 -16.33
N ASP A 273 4.47 18.94 -16.24
CA ASP A 273 5.14 19.46 -15.05
C ASP A 273 4.79 20.95 -14.92
N THR A 274 3.89 21.28 -14.01
CA THR A 274 3.58 22.68 -13.64
C THR A 274 4.33 23.11 -12.37
N SER A 275 5.28 22.32 -11.85
CA SER A 275 5.98 22.70 -10.62
C SER A 275 7.11 23.70 -10.88
N PRO A 276 7.06 24.91 -10.30
CA PRO A 276 8.17 25.87 -10.32
C PRO A 276 9.32 25.50 -9.34
N TYR A 277 9.24 24.37 -8.64
CA TYR A 277 10.22 23.96 -7.62
C TYR A 277 11.06 22.75 -8.07
N ARG A 278 12.01 23.02 -8.97
CA ARG A 278 13.23 22.21 -9.15
C ARG A 278 14.45 23.13 -9.28
N LYS A 279 14.77 23.85 -8.20
CA LYS A 279 16.13 24.30 -7.91
C LYS A 279 16.39 24.05 -6.44
N THR A 280 17.06 22.93 -6.16
CA THR A 280 18.10 22.72 -5.13
C THR A 280 18.09 21.27 -4.69
N ALA A 281 19.01 20.49 -5.25
CA ALA A 281 19.76 19.45 -4.54
C ALA A 281 20.91 18.96 -5.46
N GLU A 282 21.73 19.90 -5.92
CA GLU A 282 23.18 19.65 -5.98
C GLU A 282 23.72 20.16 -4.64
N GLY A 283 24.42 19.30 -3.90
CA GLY A 283 25.17 19.68 -2.70
C GLY A 283 24.56 19.20 -1.39
N ALA A 284 24.83 17.96 -1.02
CA ALA A 284 25.31 17.62 0.32
C ALA A 284 26.02 16.27 0.24
N LEU A 285 27.30 16.31 0.62
CA LEU A 285 28.17 15.17 0.91
C LEU A 285 27.60 14.29 2.03
#